data_AF-A0A7T0BY65-F1
#
_entry.id   AF-A0A7T0BY65-F1
#
_cell.length_a   1.000
_cell.length_b   1.000
_cell.length_c   1.000
_cell.angle_alpha   90.00
_cell.angle_beta   90.00
_cell.angle_gamma   90.00
#
_symmetry.space_group_name_H-M   'P 1'
#
loop_
_entity.id
_entity.type
_entity.pdbx_description
1 polymer ?
#
loop_
_entity_poly.entity_id
_entity_poly.type
_entity_poly.pdbx_seq_one_letter_code
_entity_poly.pdbx_strand_id
1 'polypeptide(L)'
;MVLNFEDITGSAFIIWLIFTGLFYLVLYMAVLNIADDKFGNNPLKIPVLLVLSGPLAFLIAMFDYNPMILFFLMVGSNYFRIKNQTHLRGTQTPVNKPLSYIASFAYLVALYGLAAWFQQPVGLEGDQIPLWKTWLPETPQ
;
A
#
# COMPACT_ATOMS: atom_id res chain seq x y z
N MET A 1 -9.24 -2.57 17.26
CA MET A 1 -10.71 -2.51 17.25
C MET A 1 -11.13 -1.97 15.89
N VAL A 2 -11.38 -2.87 14.93
CA VAL A 2 -12.02 -2.50 13.67
C VAL A 2 -13.50 -2.41 14.01
N LEU A 3 -14.10 -1.24 13.83
CA LEU A 3 -15.55 -1.08 13.97
C LEU A 3 -16.21 -1.94 12.89
N ASN A 4 -17.14 -2.81 13.25
CA ASN A 4 -17.91 -3.54 12.24
C ASN A 4 -18.67 -2.52 11.38
N PHE A 5 -18.96 -2.84 10.11
CA PHE A 5 -19.78 -1.97 9.24
C PHE A 5 -21.12 -1.58 9.89
N GLU A 6 -21.61 -2.41 10.80
CA GLU A 6 -22.82 -2.21 11.59
C GLU A 6 -22.65 -1.14 12.70
N ASP A 7 -21.41 -0.91 13.17
CA ASP A 7 -21.11 0.05 14.24
C ASP A 7 -20.90 1.48 13.74
N ILE A 8 -20.66 1.67 12.42
CA ILE A 8 -20.46 2.99 11.82
C ILE A 8 -21.65 3.36 10.92
N THR A 9 -22.70 3.93 11.51
CA THR A 9 -23.85 4.46 10.76
C THR A 9 -23.77 5.99 10.59
N GLY A 10 -24.18 6.48 9.42
CA GLY A 10 -24.27 7.93 9.13
C GLY A 10 -22.98 8.58 8.62
N SER A 11 -22.81 9.88 8.89
CA SER A 11 -21.68 10.69 8.40
C SER A 11 -20.31 10.23 8.92
N ALA A 12 -20.27 9.54 10.06
CA ALA A 12 -19.05 8.97 10.64
C ALA A 12 -18.41 7.91 9.75
N PHE A 13 -19.19 7.18 8.95
CA PHE A 13 -18.69 6.16 8.03
C PHE A 13 -17.88 6.77 6.89
N ILE A 14 -18.40 7.85 6.31
CA ILE A 14 -17.73 8.60 5.24
C ILE A 14 -16.43 9.20 5.77
N ILE A 15 -16.46 9.78 6.97
CA ILE A 15 -15.28 10.36 7.62
C ILE A 15 -14.20 9.29 7.86
N TRP A 16 -14.57 8.14 8.44
CA TRP A 16 -13.65 7.04 8.68
C TRP A 16 -13.05 6.47 7.38
N LEU A 17 -13.87 6.28 6.35
CA LEU A 17 -13.44 5.79 5.05
C LEU A 17 -12.45 6.77 4.39
N ILE A 18 -12.75 8.08 4.42
CA ILE A 18 -11.87 9.12 3.89
C ILE A 18 -10.55 9.15 4.66
N PHE A 19 -10.57 9.25 5.98
CA PHE A 19 -9.35 9.34 6.77
C PHE A 19 -8.47 8.12 6.62
N THR A 20 -9.06 6.94 6.52
CA THR A 20 -8.23 5.74 6.37
C THR A 20 -7.69 5.59 4.96
N GLY A 21 -8.49 5.89 3.94
CA GLY A 21 -7.99 5.97 2.57
C GLY A 21 -6.82 6.95 2.44
N LEU A 22 -6.93 8.13 3.07
CA LEU A 22 -5.87 9.12 3.13
C LEU A 22 -4.63 8.63 3.90
N PHE A 23 -4.83 7.94 5.03
CA PHE A 23 -3.72 7.38 5.82
C PHE A 23 -2.87 6.43 4.98
N TYR A 24 -3.48 5.45 4.31
CA TYR A 24 -2.75 4.53 3.44
C TYR A 24 -2.13 5.22 2.23
N LEU A 25 -2.82 6.21 1.65
CA LEU A 25 -2.29 6.99 0.55
C LEU A 25 -1.02 7.76 0.97
N VAL A 26 -1.00 8.35 2.16
CA VAL A 26 0.17 9.07 2.69
C VAL A 26 1.33 8.11 2.94
N LEU A 27 1.08 6.95 3.56
CA LEU A 27 2.14 5.94 3.78
C LEU A 27 2.74 5.47 2.46
N TYR A 28 1.89 5.19 1.48
CA TYR A 28 2.31 4.83 0.13
C TYR A 28 3.18 5.92 -0.52
N MET A 29 2.73 7.18 -0.47
CA MET A 29 3.46 8.30 -1.03
C MET A 29 4.79 8.53 -0.31
N ALA A 30 4.83 8.31 1.01
CA ALA A 30 6.05 8.41 1.78
C ALA A 30 7.10 7.39 1.32
N VAL A 31 6.72 6.12 1.14
CA VAL A 31 7.63 5.08 0.65
C VAL A 31 8.20 5.45 -0.73
N LEU A 32 7.35 5.87 -1.66
CA LEU A 32 7.81 6.26 -2.99
C LEU A 32 8.71 7.49 -2.98
N ASN A 33 8.35 8.52 -2.22
CA ASN A 33 9.16 9.73 -2.13
C ASN A 33 10.52 9.46 -1.49
N ILE A 34 10.59 8.63 -0.44
CA ILE A 34 11.86 8.22 0.17
C ILE A 34 12.68 7.41 -0.83
N ALA A 35 12.07 6.51 -1.61
CA ALA A 35 12.76 5.74 -2.62
C ALA A 35 13.30 6.63 -3.76
N ASP A 36 12.53 7.64 -4.18
CA ASP A 36 12.98 8.64 -5.13
C ASP A 36 14.16 9.45 -4.61
N ASP A 37 14.10 9.91 -3.35
CA ASP A 37 15.15 10.72 -2.73
C ASP A 37 16.44 9.91 -2.51
N LYS A 38 16.33 8.62 -2.12
CA LYS A 38 17.50 7.75 -1.89
C LYS A 38 18.12 7.18 -3.16
N PHE A 39 17.29 6.71 -4.09
CA PHE A 39 17.76 5.94 -5.25
C PHE A 39 17.78 6.75 -6.54
N GLY A 40 16.95 7.80 -6.65
CA GLY A 40 16.84 8.63 -7.84
C GLY A 40 16.66 7.82 -9.11
N ASN A 41 17.65 7.88 -10.00
CA ASN A 41 17.69 7.16 -11.28
C ASN A 41 18.34 5.77 -11.21
N ASN A 42 18.64 5.26 -10.01
CA ASN A 42 19.24 3.95 -9.83
C ASN A 42 18.18 2.83 -9.95
N PRO A 43 18.41 1.81 -10.81
CA PRO A 43 17.47 0.69 -10.96
C PRO A 43 17.30 -0.17 -9.71
N LEU A 44 18.22 -0.12 -8.74
CA LEU A 44 18.07 -0.78 -7.43
C LEU A 44 16.82 -0.34 -6.66
N LYS A 45 16.20 0.78 -7.06
CA LYS A 45 14.91 1.21 -6.57
C LYS A 45 13.82 0.15 -6.74
N ILE A 46 13.82 -0.62 -7.82
CA ILE A 46 12.79 -1.64 -8.11
C ILE A 46 12.80 -2.74 -7.03
N PRO A 47 13.88 -3.51 -6.82
CA PRO A 47 13.88 -4.57 -5.82
C PRO A 47 13.65 -4.04 -4.41
N VAL A 48 14.14 -2.84 -4.07
CA VAL A 48 13.89 -2.24 -2.75
C VAL A 48 12.41 -1.94 -2.54
N LEU A 49 11.75 -1.34 -3.53
CA LEU A 49 10.32 -1.09 -3.44
C LEU A 49 9.51 -2.40 -3.35
N LEU A 50 9.89 -3.45 -4.09
CA LEU A 50 9.24 -4.75 -3.99
C LEU A 50 9.34 -5.31 -2.57
N VAL A 51 10.49 -5.23 -1.91
CA VAL A 51 10.65 -5.66 -0.51
C VAL A 51 9.80 -4.79 0.44
N LEU A 52 9.80 -3.47 0.24
CA LEU A 52 9.02 -2.53 1.06
C LEU A 52 7.51 -2.68 0.90
N SER A 53 7.04 -3.34 -0.16
CA SER A 53 5.61 -3.63 -0.35
C SER A 53 5.07 -4.61 0.69
N GLY A 54 5.90 -5.50 1.23
CA GLY A 54 5.50 -6.51 2.22
C GLY A 54 4.91 -5.89 3.50
N PRO A 55 5.65 -5.06 4.25
CA PRO A 55 5.14 -4.46 5.48
C PRO A 55 3.86 -3.63 5.28
N LEU A 56 3.78 -2.87 4.19
CA LEU A 56 2.60 -2.04 3.91
C LEU A 56 1.40 -2.91 3.48
N ALA A 57 1.62 -3.96 2.69
CA ALA A 57 0.58 -4.93 2.31
C ALA A 57 0.04 -5.68 3.53
N PHE A 58 0.92 -6.06 4.45
CA PHE A 58 0.53 -6.71 5.71
C PHE A 58 -0.32 -5.79 6.57
N LEU A 59 0.02 -4.50 6.63
CA LEU A 59 -0.80 -3.49 7.31
C LEU A 59 -2.21 -3.40 6.69
N ILE A 60 -2.29 -3.27 5.36
CA ILE A 60 -3.58 -3.23 4.63
C ILE A 60 -4.43 -4.47 4.97
N ALA A 61 -3.81 -5.65 5.01
CA ALA A 61 -4.47 -6.91 5.32
C ALA A 61 -4.95 -7.01 6.77
N MET A 62 -4.12 -6.57 7.73
CA MET A 62 -4.45 -6.61 9.16
C MET A 62 -5.67 -5.75 9.51
N PHE A 63 -5.83 -4.62 8.83
CA PHE A 63 -6.97 -3.72 9.02
C PHE A 63 -8.16 -4.02 8.09
N ASP A 64 -8.10 -5.13 7.35
CA ASP A 64 -9.18 -5.62 6.47
C ASP A 64 -9.66 -4.59 5.42
N TYR A 65 -8.73 -3.79 4.87
CA TYR A 65 -9.08 -2.84 3.82
C TYR A 65 -9.22 -3.53 2.48
N ASN A 66 -10.20 -3.10 1.69
CA ASN A 66 -10.32 -3.53 0.30
C ASN A 66 -9.12 -3.00 -0.51
N PRO A 67 -8.19 -3.88 -0.94
CA PRO A 67 -6.96 -3.45 -1.60
C PRO A 67 -7.22 -2.85 -2.98
N MET A 68 -8.37 -3.13 -3.59
CA MET A 68 -8.73 -2.62 -4.92
C MET A 68 -8.98 -1.11 -4.92
N ILE A 69 -9.72 -0.60 -3.93
CA ILE A 69 -10.03 0.84 -3.83
C ILE A 69 -8.73 1.63 -3.62
N LEU A 70 -7.88 1.14 -2.72
CA LEU A 70 -6.57 1.72 -2.46
C LEU A 70 -5.67 1.69 -3.70
N PHE A 71 -5.67 0.59 -4.45
CA PHE A 71 -4.89 0.48 -5.68
C PHE A 71 -5.25 1.58 -6.69
N PHE A 72 -6.53 1.81 -6.98
CA PHE A 72 -6.93 2.87 -7.92
C PHE A 72 -6.56 4.28 -7.44
N LEU A 73 -6.75 4.56 -6.15
CA LEU A 73 -6.34 5.84 -5.55
C LEU A 73 -4.83 6.07 -5.68
N MET A 74 -4.04 5.04 -5.40
CA MET A 74 -2.58 5.13 -5.47
C MET A 74 -2.07 5.22 -6.91
N VAL A 75 -2.70 4.54 -7.88
CA VAL A 75 -2.39 4.68 -9.31
C VAL A 75 -2.60 6.13 -9.77
N GLY A 76 -3.76 6.72 -9.44
CA GLY A 76 -4.07 8.11 -9.77
C GLY A 76 -3.04 9.07 -9.15
N SER A 77 -2.76 8.92 -7.86
CA SER A 77 -1.78 9.72 -7.16
C SER A 77 -0.36 9.60 -7.74
N ASN A 78 0.05 8.37 -8.09
CA ASN A 78 1.36 8.11 -8.68
C ASN A 78 1.55 8.79 -10.04
N TYR A 79 0.50 8.78 -10.87
CA TYR A 79 0.52 9.42 -12.17
C TYR A 79 0.82 10.92 -12.02
N PHE A 80 0.09 11.62 -11.14
CA PHE A 80 0.34 13.04 -10.89
C PHE A 80 1.71 13.31 -10.28
N ARG A 81 2.17 12.43 -9.37
CA ARG A 81 3.50 12.51 -8.76
C ARG A 81 4.61 12.53 -9.81
N ILE A 82 4.66 11.52 -10.68
CA ILE A 82 5.72 11.37 -11.69
C ILE A 82 5.57 12.40 -12.81
N LYS A 83 4.33 12.74 -13.20
CA LYS A 83 4.06 13.79 -14.21
C LYS A 83 4.71 15.12 -13.82
N ASN A 84 4.53 15.51 -12.56
CA ASN A 84 4.99 16.79 -12.02
C ASN A 84 6.48 16.77 -11.60
N GLN A 85 7.13 15.61 -11.63
CA GLN A 85 8.54 15.47 -11.25
C GLN A 85 9.44 15.66 -12.47
N THR A 86 10.21 16.75 -12.47
CA THR A 86 11.14 17.12 -13.56
C THR A 86 12.59 16.80 -13.20
N HIS A 87 13.01 17.16 -11.99
CA HIS A 87 14.35 16.91 -11.47
C HIS A 87 14.31 16.07 -10.19
N LEU A 88 15.40 15.35 -9.93
CA LEU A 88 15.60 14.68 -8.65
C LEU A 88 15.66 15.74 -7.56
N ARG A 89 15.00 15.48 -6.44
CA ARG A 89 14.80 16.45 -5.37
C ARG A 89 16.15 16.96 -4.85
N GLY A 90 16.31 18.27 -4.77
CA GLY A 90 17.56 18.91 -4.32
C GLY A 90 18.69 18.86 -5.34
N THR A 91 18.44 18.49 -6.60
CA THR A 91 19.45 18.47 -7.68
C THR A 91 18.88 19.06 -8.97
N GLN A 92 19.76 19.34 -9.94
CA GLN A 92 19.36 19.70 -11.31
C GLN A 92 19.25 18.47 -12.23
N THR A 93 19.53 17.27 -11.72
CA THR A 93 19.53 16.03 -12.52
C THR A 93 18.10 15.68 -12.95
N PRO A 94 17.83 15.48 -14.25
CA PRO A 94 16.50 15.11 -14.73
C PRO A 94 16.10 13.71 -14.24
N VAL A 95 14.81 13.53 -13.94
CA VAL A 95 14.27 12.24 -13.54
C VAL A 95 14.11 11.31 -14.75
N ASN A 96 14.58 10.08 -14.63
CA ASN A 96 14.27 9.00 -15.55
C ASN A 96 12.81 8.57 -15.35
N LYS A 97 11.89 9.23 -16.07
CA LYS A 97 10.44 8.97 -15.98
C LYS A 97 10.07 7.51 -16.25
N PRO A 98 10.58 6.84 -17.31
CA PRO A 98 10.33 5.42 -17.52
C PRO A 98 10.68 4.56 -16.30
N LEU A 99 11.87 4.75 -15.72
CA LEU A 99 12.30 3.99 -14.54
C LEU A 99 11.38 4.29 -13.34
N SER A 100 11.05 5.55 -13.10
CA SER A 100 10.13 5.92 -12.01
C SER A 100 8.74 5.31 -12.18
N TYR A 101 8.21 5.28 -13.40
CA TYR A 101 6.94 4.61 -13.68
C TYR A 101 7.04 3.11 -13.42
N ILE A 102 8.04 2.43 -13.99
CA ILE A 102 8.22 0.99 -13.82
C ILE A 102 8.38 0.63 -12.34
N ALA A 103 9.23 1.35 -11.62
CA ALA A 103 9.48 1.09 -10.20
C ALA A 103 8.21 1.30 -9.34
N SER A 104 7.47 2.39 -9.58
CA SER A 104 6.24 2.65 -8.84
C SER A 104 5.09 1.72 -9.19
N PHE A 105 4.93 1.33 -10.46
CA PHE A 105 3.88 0.38 -10.85
C PHE A 105 4.21 -1.05 -10.39
N ALA A 106 5.48 -1.47 -10.47
CA ALA A 106 5.91 -2.75 -9.91
C ALA A 106 5.62 -2.82 -8.41
N TYR A 107 5.91 -1.74 -7.67
CA TYR A 107 5.56 -1.59 -6.26
C TYR A 107 4.05 -1.70 -6.01
N LEU A 108 3.23 -0.99 -6.79
CA LEU A 108 1.76 -1.01 -6.65
C LEU A 108 1.17 -2.39 -6.88
N VAL A 109 1.64 -3.09 -7.92
CA VAL A 109 1.19 -4.45 -8.24
C VAL A 109 1.60 -5.42 -7.14
N ALA A 110 2.84 -5.33 -6.65
CA ALA A 110 3.30 -6.15 -5.54
C ALA A 110 2.52 -5.88 -4.25
N LEU A 111 2.27 -4.60 -3.93
CA LEU A 111 1.49 -4.20 -2.77
C LEU A 111 0.07 -4.75 -2.83
N TYR A 112 -0.62 -4.60 -3.96
CA TYR A 112 -1.96 -5.14 -4.17
C TYR A 112 -1.96 -6.68 -4.08
N GLY A 113 -1.04 -7.34 -4.79
CA GLY A 113 -0.95 -8.79 -4.84
C GLY A 113 -0.67 -9.40 -3.46
N LEU A 114 0.26 -8.82 -2.70
CA LEU A 114 0.56 -9.26 -1.34
C LEU A 114 -0.59 -8.98 -0.38
N ALA A 115 -1.24 -7.82 -0.47
CA ALA A 115 -2.39 -7.50 0.39
C ALA A 115 -3.54 -8.48 0.14
N ALA A 116 -3.86 -8.73 -1.13
CA ALA A 116 -4.86 -9.72 -1.52
C ALA A 116 -4.48 -11.14 -1.07
N TRP A 117 -3.19 -11.51 -1.18
CA TRP A 117 -2.69 -12.80 -0.73
C TRP A 117 -2.80 -12.98 0.79
N PHE A 118 -2.43 -11.97 1.59
CA PHE A 118 -2.59 -11.99 3.04
C PHE A 118 -4.06 -12.09 3.49
N GLN A 119 -4.98 -11.56 2.69
CA GLN A 119 -6.42 -11.62 2.94
C GLN A 119 -7.08 -12.89 2.40
N GLN A 120 -6.37 -13.77 1.69
CA GLN A 120 -6.96 -15.00 1.17
C GLN A 120 -7.52 -15.84 2.33
N PRO A 121 -8.79 -16.29 2.24
CA PRO A 121 -9.37 -17.15 3.26
C PRO A 121 -8.70 -18.51 3.22
N VAL A 122 -8.28 -18.99 4.39
CA VAL A 122 -7.75 -20.34 4.59
C VAL A 122 -8.61 -21.07 5.61
N GLY A 123 -8.91 -22.33 5.32
CA GLY A 123 -9.67 -23.19 6.22
C GLY A 123 -8.79 -23.70 7.35
N LEU A 124 -9.11 -23.33 8.58
CA LEU A 124 -8.50 -23.85 9.80
C LEU A 124 -9.63 -24.26 10.74
N GLU A 125 -9.64 -25.53 11.16
CA GLU A 125 -10.56 -26.07 12.18
C GLU A 125 -12.07 -25.86 11.89
N GLY A 126 -12.45 -25.70 10.62
CA GLY A 126 -13.84 -25.51 10.20
C GLY A 126 -14.24 -24.05 9.96
N ASP A 127 -13.41 -23.09 10.38
CA ASP A 127 -13.61 -21.66 10.14
C ASP A 127 -12.75 -21.15 8.96
N GLN A 128 -13.23 -20.10 8.29
CA GLN A 128 -12.50 -19.39 7.25
C GLN A 128 -11.87 -18.13 7.85
N ILE A 129 -10.55 -18.10 7.97
CA ILE A 129 -9.81 -16.95 8.47
C ILE A 129 -8.85 -16.42 7.40
N PRO A 130 -8.53 -15.11 7.37
CA PRO A 130 -7.52 -14.59 6.45
C PRO A 130 -6.14 -15.17 6.77
N LEU A 131 -5.35 -15.44 5.74
CA LEU A 131 -4.03 -16.09 5.82
C LEU A 131 -3.11 -15.44 6.87
N TRP A 132 -3.09 -14.11 6.97
CA TRP A 132 -2.21 -13.42 7.91
C TRP A 132 -2.46 -13.79 9.38
N LYS A 133 -3.69 -14.19 9.75
CA LYS A 133 -4.01 -14.63 11.12
C LYS A 133 -3.36 -15.96 11.49
N THR A 134 -3.02 -16.79 10.51
CA THR A 134 -2.31 -18.06 10.75
C THR A 134 -0.88 -17.86 11.26
N TRP A 135 -0.31 -16.67 11.07
CA TRP A 135 1.07 -16.36 11.45
C TRP A 135 1.19 -15.75 12.84
N LEU A 136 0.08 -15.23 13.36
CA LEU A 136 -0.03 -14.62 14.69
C LEU A 136 -1.15 -15.35 15.44
N PRO A 137 -0.92 -16.60 15.89
CA PRO A 137 -1.91 -17.33 16.64
C PRO A 137 -2.31 -16.53 17.87
N GLU A 138 -3.61 -16.37 18.09
CA GLU A 138 -4.12 -15.78 19.31
C GLU A 138 -3.62 -16.64 20.48
N THR A 139 -2.94 -16.01 21.44
CA THR A 139 -2.58 -16.71 22.68
C THR A 139 -3.88 -17.08 23.37
N PRO A 140 -4.07 -18.34 23.81
CA PRO A 140 -5.27 -18.70 24.54
C PRO A 140 -5.37 -17.80 25.78
N GLN A 141 -6.47 -17.05 25.87
CA GLN A 141 -6.84 -16.28 27.06
C GLN A 141 -7.31 -17.20 28.18
#